data_AF-A0A0F4Q2U0-F1
#
_entry.id   AF-A0A0F4Q2U0-F1
#
_cell.length_a   1.000
_cell.length_b   1.000
_cell.length_c   1.000
_cell.angle_alpha   90.00
_cell.angle_beta   90.00
_cell.angle_gamma   90.00
#
_symmetry.space_group_name_H-M   'P 1'
#
loop_
_entity.id
_entity.type
_entity.pdbx_description
1 polymer ?
#
loop_
_entity_poly.entity_id
_entity_poly.type
_entity_poly.pdbx_seq_one_letter_code
_entity_poly.pdbx_strand_id
1 'polypeptide(L)'
;MGKTRLSKIESVSRSLKLNYSSPEALVELLVDELLIANKTGIQLNAISNAIIIDVIRKISNVSLSLANLSNYKQSGFDVTSAVADRLSIPVCNWVKCKISFLNRKLNLAPMDESAIKAFHTLLQQNVSPCVVHSQYKIWKKGFDWKVGDRRYWPQPELIEKLKMHNVIPLLPITHWLPTQLGRVFNKMPALIDEACAECKPGQPISSLLDKKILAFCNSDITRIQKRIRAWLPQAPNLPPIHFVRDVEAKERLTPYLYCKKIADGTAKVGKDHNSSSRFKKTDKGIVLRMKREGDEVLRECEALLLNQLASRGIYPISDTYEHFAVPYIDLCDVVVDICSTIPELYSRIISITATNSTCK
;
A
#
# COMPACT_ATOMS: atom_id res chain seq x y z
N MET A 1 -31.79 -17.23 -11.58
CA MET A 1 -32.20 -16.48 -10.36
C MET A 1 -31.44 -15.17 -10.33
N GLY A 2 -32.13 -14.03 -10.37
CA GLY A 2 -31.48 -12.71 -10.37
C GLY A 2 -31.04 -12.30 -8.96
N LYS A 3 -29.84 -11.71 -8.85
CA LYS A 3 -29.35 -11.08 -7.60
C LYS A 3 -30.33 -9.97 -7.19
N THR A 4 -30.95 -10.09 -6.01
CA THR A 4 -31.91 -9.09 -5.48
C THR A 4 -31.25 -7.82 -4.95
N ARG A 5 -29.93 -7.83 -4.73
CA ARG A 5 -29.20 -6.66 -4.22
C ARG A 5 -27.87 -6.49 -4.95
N LEU A 6 -27.68 -5.32 -5.57
CA LEU A 6 -26.42 -4.93 -6.16
C LEU A 6 -25.40 -4.60 -5.06
N SER A 7 -24.17 -5.05 -5.25
CA SER A 7 -23.01 -4.55 -4.52
C SER A 7 -22.80 -3.06 -4.81
N LYS A 8 -21.98 -2.40 -3.98
CA LYS A 8 -21.71 -0.98 -4.18
C LYS A 8 -20.93 -0.70 -5.47
N ILE A 9 -20.11 -1.65 -5.93
CA ILE A 9 -19.40 -1.58 -7.22
C ILE A 9 -20.38 -1.76 -8.39
N GLU A 10 -21.27 -2.75 -8.32
CA GLU A 10 -22.33 -2.92 -9.34
C GLU A 10 -23.25 -1.68 -9.41
N SER A 11 -23.47 -1.02 -8.27
CA SER A 11 -24.22 0.25 -8.21
C SER A 11 -23.49 1.41 -8.88
N VAL A 12 -22.15 1.44 -8.82
CA VAL A 12 -21.30 2.40 -9.58
C VAL A 12 -21.44 2.14 -11.07
N SER A 13 -21.31 0.90 -11.52
CA SER A 13 -21.50 0.55 -12.94
C SER A 13 -22.88 1.00 -13.42
N ARG A 14 -23.94 0.77 -12.63
CA ARG A 14 -25.29 1.24 -12.94
C ARG A 14 -25.39 2.76 -13.04
N SER A 15 -24.79 3.52 -12.11
CA SER A 15 -24.85 5.00 -12.14
C SER A 15 -24.09 5.59 -13.33
N LEU A 16 -23.06 4.89 -13.80
CA LEU A 16 -22.29 5.22 -15.00
C LEU A 16 -22.92 4.69 -16.30
N LYS A 17 -24.14 4.13 -16.23
CA LYS A 17 -24.85 3.52 -17.37
C LYS A 17 -24.08 2.38 -18.04
N LEU A 18 -23.22 1.70 -17.28
CA LEU A 18 -22.50 0.51 -17.71
C LEU A 18 -23.30 -0.76 -17.36
N ASN A 19 -22.97 -1.86 -18.04
CA ASN A 19 -23.50 -3.17 -17.68
C ASN A 19 -22.95 -3.59 -16.32
N TYR A 20 -23.78 -3.54 -15.27
CA TYR A 20 -23.37 -3.89 -13.91
C TYR A 20 -23.02 -5.37 -13.73
N SER A 21 -23.41 -6.23 -14.68
CA SER A 21 -23.05 -7.66 -14.68
C SER A 21 -21.65 -7.92 -15.27
N SER A 22 -21.01 -6.92 -15.89
CA SER A 22 -19.65 -7.01 -16.43
C SER A 22 -18.75 -5.99 -15.75
N PRO A 23 -17.90 -6.41 -14.79
CA PRO A 23 -16.94 -5.51 -14.15
C PRO A 23 -15.90 -4.96 -15.14
N GLU A 24 -15.68 -5.62 -16.28
CA GLU A 24 -14.73 -5.21 -17.32
C GLU A 24 -15.08 -3.84 -17.89
N ALA A 25 -16.36 -3.55 -18.15
CA ALA A 25 -16.79 -2.24 -18.65
C ALA A 25 -16.42 -1.09 -17.69
N LEU A 26 -16.49 -1.34 -16.39
CA LEU A 26 -16.04 -0.37 -15.39
C LEU A 26 -14.52 -0.21 -15.41
N VAL A 27 -13.78 -1.32 -15.57
CA VAL A 27 -12.31 -1.29 -15.67
C VAL A 27 -11.86 -0.48 -16.88
N GLU A 28 -12.44 -0.71 -18.07
CA GLU A 28 -12.10 0.06 -19.28
C GLU A 28 -12.34 1.55 -19.08
N LEU A 29 -13.51 1.93 -18.55
CA LEU A 29 -13.81 3.34 -18.29
C LEU A 29 -12.80 3.97 -17.33
N LEU A 30 -12.43 3.27 -16.25
CA LEU A 30 -11.44 3.77 -15.29
C LEU A 30 -10.04 3.92 -15.93
N VAL A 31 -9.65 2.98 -16.79
CA VAL A 31 -8.40 3.03 -17.55
C VAL A 31 -8.40 4.23 -18.49
N ASP A 32 -9.45 4.41 -19.29
CA ASP A 32 -9.60 5.51 -20.23
C ASP A 32 -9.51 6.86 -19.51
N GLU A 33 -10.28 7.03 -18.43
CA GLU A 33 -10.28 8.23 -17.60
C GLU A 33 -8.88 8.57 -17.05
N LEU A 34 -8.11 7.55 -16.62
CA LEU A 34 -6.74 7.73 -16.13
C LEU A 34 -5.73 8.03 -17.25
N LEU A 35 -5.90 7.44 -18.43
CA LEU A 35 -5.04 7.67 -19.60
C LEU A 35 -5.19 9.11 -20.10
N ILE A 36 -6.43 9.59 -20.28
CA ILE A 36 -6.72 10.93 -20.81
C ILE A 36 -6.60 12.05 -19.77
N ALA A 37 -6.46 11.70 -18.49
CA ALA A 37 -6.37 12.68 -17.42
C ALA A 37 -5.16 13.61 -17.58
N ASN A 38 -5.38 14.88 -17.20
CA ASN A 38 -4.33 15.86 -17.03
C ASN A 38 -3.42 15.44 -15.85
N LYS A 39 -2.11 15.46 -16.07
CA LYS A 39 -1.12 15.05 -15.06
C LYS A 39 -0.26 16.25 -14.72
N THR A 40 -0.59 16.93 -13.63
CA THR A 40 0.05 18.20 -13.25
C THR A 40 1.16 17.94 -12.25
N GLY A 41 2.42 17.99 -12.70
CA GLY A 41 3.60 17.81 -11.85
C GLY A 41 3.92 16.36 -11.47
N ILE A 42 3.06 15.39 -11.79
CA ILE A 42 3.26 13.99 -11.39
C ILE A 42 3.25 13.03 -12.57
N GLN A 43 3.92 11.89 -12.38
CA GLN A 43 3.77 10.71 -13.23
C GLN A 43 2.99 9.63 -12.48
N LEU A 44 1.92 9.12 -13.10
CA LEU A 44 1.17 7.98 -12.59
C LEU A 44 1.95 6.69 -12.90
N ASN A 45 2.82 6.26 -11.99
CA ASN A 45 3.63 5.06 -12.16
C ASN A 45 3.22 3.88 -11.26
N ALA A 46 2.13 4.02 -10.52
CA ALA A 46 1.51 2.95 -9.75
C ALA A 46 0.04 3.30 -9.48
N ILE A 47 -0.76 2.33 -9.05
CA ILE A 47 -2.14 2.57 -8.65
C ILE A 47 -2.38 2.05 -7.24
N SER A 48 -3.37 2.61 -6.54
CA SER A 48 -3.81 2.12 -5.24
C SER A 48 -5.33 2.09 -5.17
N ASN A 49 -5.88 1.31 -4.24
CA ASN A 49 -7.32 1.31 -3.97
C ASN A 49 -7.84 2.72 -3.64
N ALA A 50 -7.02 3.56 -2.97
CA ALA A 50 -7.40 4.93 -2.64
C ALA A 50 -7.58 5.79 -3.90
N ILE A 51 -6.67 5.67 -4.86
CA ILE A 51 -6.79 6.37 -6.16
C ILE A 51 -8.04 5.87 -6.89
N ILE A 52 -8.27 4.56 -6.98
CA ILE A 52 -9.46 4.00 -7.65
C ILE A 52 -10.76 4.49 -7.00
N ILE A 53 -10.84 4.49 -5.67
CA ILE A 53 -12.00 5.01 -4.94
C ILE A 53 -12.23 6.49 -5.27
N ASP A 54 -11.17 7.30 -5.29
CA ASP A 54 -11.29 8.71 -5.57
C ASP A 54 -11.67 9.00 -7.02
N VAL A 55 -11.14 8.25 -7.99
CA VAL A 55 -11.57 8.32 -9.39
C VAL A 55 -13.06 7.97 -9.50
N ILE A 56 -13.48 6.83 -8.94
CA ILE A 56 -14.89 6.40 -8.97
C ILE A 56 -15.79 7.47 -8.35
N ARG A 57 -15.42 8.01 -7.19
CA ARG A 57 -16.16 9.08 -6.53
C ARG A 57 -16.30 10.30 -7.44
N LYS A 58 -15.24 10.67 -8.17
CA LYS A 58 -15.28 11.82 -9.08
C LYS A 58 -16.16 11.57 -10.30
N ILE A 59 -16.04 10.43 -10.97
CA ILE A 59 -16.78 10.17 -12.21
C ILE A 59 -18.24 9.77 -11.98
N SER A 60 -18.56 9.14 -10.83
CA SER A 60 -19.89 8.57 -10.56
C SER A 60 -20.67 9.24 -9.44
N ASN A 61 -20.02 10.11 -8.65
CA ASN A 61 -20.52 10.68 -7.39
C ASN A 61 -20.88 9.62 -6.31
N VAL A 62 -20.55 8.35 -6.52
CA VAL A 62 -20.78 7.28 -5.54
C VAL A 62 -19.57 7.17 -4.62
N SER A 63 -19.80 7.27 -3.32
CA SER A 63 -18.74 7.09 -2.31
C SER A 63 -18.50 5.61 -2.01
N LEU A 64 -17.30 5.14 -2.34
CA LEU A 64 -16.80 3.82 -1.99
C LEU A 64 -15.84 3.89 -0.80
N SER A 65 -15.85 2.84 0.01
CA SER A 65 -14.82 2.59 1.04
C SER A 65 -13.88 1.48 0.58
N LEU A 66 -12.72 1.37 1.24
CA LEU A 66 -11.79 0.24 1.02
C LEU A 66 -12.46 -1.12 1.27
N ALA A 67 -13.40 -1.19 2.22
CA ALA A 67 -14.18 -2.40 2.48
C ALA A 67 -15.07 -2.77 1.29
N ASN A 68 -15.61 -1.79 0.55
CA ASN A 68 -16.42 -2.07 -0.64
C ASN A 68 -15.60 -2.74 -1.75
N LEU A 69 -14.41 -2.22 -2.06
CA LEU A 69 -13.50 -2.86 -3.02
C LEU A 69 -13.04 -4.25 -2.54
N SER A 70 -12.73 -4.38 -1.24
CA SER A 70 -12.26 -5.64 -0.67
C SER A 70 -13.34 -6.73 -0.71
N ASN A 71 -14.59 -6.38 -0.38
CA ASN A 71 -15.72 -7.32 -0.47
C ASN A 71 -16.01 -7.73 -1.92
N TYR A 72 -15.89 -6.80 -2.87
CA TYR A 72 -16.04 -7.11 -4.28
C TYR A 72 -14.94 -8.05 -4.79
N LYS A 73 -13.69 -7.82 -4.38
CA LYS A 73 -12.57 -8.74 -4.63
C LYS A 73 -12.84 -10.15 -4.11
N GLN A 74 -13.42 -10.29 -2.91
CA GLN A 74 -13.81 -11.58 -2.35
C GLN A 74 -14.90 -12.30 -3.16
N SER A 75 -15.63 -11.57 -4.00
CA SER A 75 -16.63 -12.14 -4.91
C SER A 75 -16.01 -12.60 -6.24
N GLY A 76 -14.69 -12.49 -6.39
CA GLY A 76 -13.92 -13.06 -7.51
C GLY A 76 -13.27 -12.04 -8.45
N PHE A 77 -13.45 -10.72 -8.24
CA PHE A 77 -12.92 -9.71 -9.17
C PHE A 77 -12.21 -8.54 -8.47
N ASP A 78 -10.94 -8.34 -8.79
CA ASP A 78 -10.11 -7.24 -8.26
C ASP A 78 -10.03 -6.07 -9.25
N VAL A 79 -10.91 -5.08 -9.09
CA VAL A 79 -10.94 -3.87 -9.93
C VAL A 79 -9.60 -3.13 -9.95
N THR A 80 -8.89 -3.05 -8.82
CA THR A 80 -7.65 -2.26 -8.76
C THR A 80 -6.53 -2.96 -9.50
N SER A 81 -6.38 -4.27 -9.32
CA SER A 81 -5.39 -5.06 -10.06
C SER A 81 -5.69 -5.07 -11.56
N ALA A 82 -6.96 -5.23 -11.96
CA ALA A 82 -7.35 -5.20 -13.37
C ALA A 82 -7.02 -3.86 -14.05
N VAL A 83 -7.27 -2.72 -13.39
CA VAL A 83 -6.87 -1.39 -13.90
C VAL A 83 -5.34 -1.27 -13.96
N ALA A 84 -4.62 -1.76 -12.95
CA ALA A 84 -3.15 -1.74 -12.90
C ALA A 84 -2.53 -2.49 -14.08
N ASP A 85 -3.05 -3.69 -14.36
CA ASP A 85 -2.59 -4.56 -15.44
C ASP A 85 -2.79 -3.89 -16.81
N ARG A 86 -3.98 -3.30 -17.04
CA ARG A 86 -4.28 -2.57 -18.29
C ARG A 86 -3.42 -1.31 -18.48
N LEU A 87 -3.08 -0.62 -17.40
CA LEU A 87 -2.16 0.52 -17.43
C LEU A 87 -0.67 0.12 -17.45
N SER A 88 -0.35 -1.17 -17.30
CA SER A 88 1.02 -1.68 -17.18
C SER A 88 1.82 -1.01 -16.04
N ILE A 89 1.17 -0.79 -14.89
CA ILE A 89 1.79 -0.19 -13.69
C ILE A 89 1.52 -1.06 -12.45
N PRO A 90 2.42 -1.08 -11.44
CA PRO A 90 2.21 -1.88 -10.24
C PRO A 90 1.10 -1.35 -9.32
N VAL A 91 0.46 -2.25 -8.58
CA VAL A 91 -0.38 -1.89 -7.43
C VAL A 91 0.50 -1.59 -6.22
N CYS A 92 0.40 -0.38 -5.67
CA CYS A 92 1.16 0.07 -4.50
C CYS A 92 0.21 0.75 -3.50
N ASN A 93 -0.22 0.06 -2.43
CA ASN A 93 -1.24 0.57 -1.50
C ASN A 93 -0.89 1.92 -0.82
N TRP A 94 0.39 2.30 -0.78
CA TRP A 94 0.84 3.55 -0.17
C TRP A 94 0.78 4.77 -1.10
N VAL A 95 0.53 4.60 -2.41
CA VAL A 95 0.49 5.76 -3.32
C VAL A 95 -0.81 6.54 -3.18
N LYS A 96 -0.68 7.86 -3.27
CA LYS A 96 -1.78 8.82 -3.17
C LYS A 96 -1.52 9.98 -4.14
N CYS A 97 -2.59 10.53 -4.70
CA CYS A 97 -2.56 11.78 -5.44
C CYS A 97 -3.88 12.52 -5.24
N LYS A 98 -3.87 13.83 -5.48
CA LYS A 98 -5.06 14.65 -5.49
C LYS A 98 -5.76 14.47 -6.83
N ILE A 99 -7.04 14.11 -6.78
CA ILE A 99 -7.88 13.94 -7.97
C ILE A 99 -8.94 15.04 -7.97
N SER A 100 -8.97 15.82 -9.04
CA SER A 100 -9.96 16.86 -9.28
C SER A 100 -10.45 16.82 -10.74
N PHE A 101 -11.45 17.62 -11.08
CA PHE A 101 -11.75 17.92 -12.48
C PHE A 101 -11.10 19.25 -12.86
N LEU A 102 -10.49 19.28 -14.04
CA LEU A 102 -10.02 20.50 -14.68
C LEU A 102 -10.39 20.40 -16.17
N ASN A 103 -11.12 21.38 -16.68
CA ASN A 103 -11.57 21.42 -18.08
C ASN A 103 -12.28 20.12 -18.52
N ARG A 104 -13.21 19.62 -17.68
CA ARG A 104 -13.99 18.38 -17.88
C ARG A 104 -13.18 17.08 -17.93
N LYS A 105 -11.87 17.12 -17.71
CA LYS A 105 -11.02 15.93 -17.57
C LYS A 105 -10.62 15.74 -16.13
N LEU A 106 -10.34 14.51 -15.74
CA LEU A 106 -9.65 14.26 -14.48
C LEU A 106 -8.30 14.98 -14.50
N ASN A 107 -7.93 15.52 -13.35
CA ASN A 107 -6.64 16.13 -13.09
C ASN A 107 -6.01 15.42 -11.89
N LEU A 108 -4.88 14.77 -12.14
CA LEU A 108 -4.05 14.14 -11.14
C LEU A 108 -2.94 15.11 -10.79
N ALA A 109 -2.88 15.48 -9.51
CA ALA A 109 -1.88 16.38 -8.97
C ALA A 109 -1.24 15.80 -7.69
N PRO A 110 -0.11 16.32 -7.23
CA PRO A 110 0.42 15.96 -5.92
C PRO A 110 -0.60 16.26 -4.82
N MET A 111 -0.55 15.51 -3.72
CA MET A 111 -1.24 15.92 -2.49
C MET A 111 -0.71 17.30 -2.06
N ASP A 112 -1.58 18.17 -1.51
CA ASP A 112 -1.21 19.55 -1.17
C ASP A 112 -0.08 19.58 -0.13
N GLU A 113 -0.10 18.61 0.77
CA GLU A 113 0.91 18.37 1.79
C GLU A 113 2.04 17.44 1.33
N SER A 114 2.18 17.07 0.05
CA SER A 114 3.25 16.14 -0.36
C SER A 114 4.62 16.79 -0.49
N ALA A 115 5.68 15.99 -0.41
CA ALA A 115 7.04 16.42 -0.71
C ALA A 115 7.20 16.84 -2.18
N ILE A 116 6.46 16.20 -3.09
CA ILE A 116 6.41 16.57 -4.51
C ILE A 116 5.85 18.00 -4.67
N LYS A 117 4.73 18.32 -4.01
CA LYS A 117 4.12 19.65 -4.09
C LYS A 117 5.09 20.74 -3.61
N ALA A 118 5.69 20.52 -2.43
CA ALA A 118 6.64 21.46 -1.86
C ALA A 118 7.88 21.66 -2.76
N PHE A 119 8.37 20.60 -3.40
CA PHE A 119 9.46 20.69 -4.36
C PHE A 119 9.08 21.52 -5.60
N HIS A 120 7.91 21.29 -6.21
CA HIS A 120 7.47 22.13 -7.34
C HIS A 120 7.26 23.58 -6.96
N THR A 121 6.74 23.85 -5.75
CA THR A 121 6.62 25.21 -5.24
C THR A 121 7.98 25.90 -5.17
N LEU A 122 9.04 25.23 -4.70
CA LEU A 122 10.40 25.79 -4.67
C LEU A 122 11.00 26.04 -6.07
N LEU A 123 10.67 25.17 -7.04
CA LEU A 123 11.14 25.36 -8.41
C LEU A 123 10.44 26.53 -9.09
N GLN A 124 9.12 26.66 -8.88
CA GLN A 124 8.27 27.64 -9.55
C GLN A 124 8.25 29.01 -8.87
N GLN A 125 8.50 29.05 -7.56
CA GLN A 125 8.46 30.28 -6.77
C GLN A 125 9.84 30.53 -6.15
N ASN A 126 10.28 31.79 -6.10
CA ASN A 126 11.47 32.17 -5.34
C ASN A 126 11.13 32.24 -3.84
N VAL A 127 10.91 31.07 -3.24
CA VAL A 127 10.58 30.90 -1.83
C VAL A 127 11.83 30.61 -1.00
N SER A 128 11.87 31.17 0.22
CA SER A 128 12.99 31.01 1.15
C SER A 128 13.13 29.56 1.65
N PRO A 129 14.36 29.10 1.97
CA PRO A 129 14.61 27.78 2.59
C PRO A 129 13.80 27.51 3.88
N CYS A 130 13.28 28.54 4.55
CA CYS A 130 12.41 28.38 5.72
C CYS A 130 11.13 27.59 5.41
N VAL A 131 10.64 27.61 4.16
CA VAL A 131 9.47 26.85 3.71
C VAL A 131 9.69 25.35 3.88
N VAL A 132 10.89 24.86 3.57
CA VAL A 132 11.29 23.45 3.74
C VAL A 132 11.22 23.06 5.21
N HIS A 133 11.76 23.90 6.08
CA HIS A 133 11.76 23.65 7.52
C HIS A 133 10.34 23.58 8.10
N SER A 134 9.47 24.50 7.69
CA SER A 134 8.06 24.51 8.08
C SER A 134 7.33 23.27 7.58
N GLN A 135 7.60 22.84 6.35
CA GLN A 135 6.98 21.65 5.78
C GLN A 135 7.38 20.36 6.52
N TYR A 136 8.66 20.21 6.89
CA TYR A 136 9.10 19.09 7.74
C TYR A 136 8.41 19.08 9.11
N LYS A 137 8.17 20.25 9.71
CA LYS A 137 7.41 20.36 10.97
C LYS A 137 5.97 19.91 10.77
N ILE A 138 5.31 20.36 9.70
CA ILE A 138 3.93 19.98 9.35
C ILE A 138 3.82 18.46 9.15
N TRP A 139 4.74 17.86 8.39
CA TRP A 139 4.70 16.41 8.16
C TRP A 139 4.92 15.59 9.43
N LYS A 140 5.90 15.98 10.25
CA LYS A 140 6.25 15.25 11.46
C LYS A 140 5.18 15.40 12.54
N LYS A 141 4.62 16.61 12.75
CA LYS A 141 3.65 16.88 13.82
C LYS A 141 2.20 16.75 13.40
N GLY A 142 1.85 17.20 12.19
CA GLY A 142 0.47 17.26 11.71
C GLY A 142 -0.04 15.95 11.12
N PHE A 143 0.85 15.16 10.51
CA PHE A 143 0.46 13.93 9.81
C PHE A 143 1.13 12.66 10.36
N ASP A 144 2.01 12.79 11.36
CA ASP A 144 2.83 11.70 11.93
C ASP A 144 3.58 10.88 10.86
N TRP A 145 4.09 11.56 9.84
CA TRP A 145 4.82 10.88 8.77
C TRP A 145 6.27 10.63 9.15
N LYS A 146 6.76 9.44 8.78
CA LYS A 146 8.19 9.11 8.79
C LYS A 146 8.90 9.81 7.63
N VAL A 147 9.13 11.11 7.78
CA VAL A 147 9.78 11.98 6.78
C VAL A 147 11.30 11.95 6.81
N GLY A 148 11.89 11.29 7.80
CA GLY A 148 13.34 11.18 7.92
C GLY A 148 14.02 12.49 8.32
N ASP A 149 15.26 12.67 7.85
CA ASP A 149 16.10 13.83 8.11
C ASP A 149 15.93 14.89 7.02
N ARG A 150 16.10 16.17 7.37
CA ARG A 150 16.07 17.30 6.44
C ARG A 150 17.08 17.16 5.30
N ARG A 151 18.16 16.40 5.50
CA ARG A 151 19.14 16.05 4.47
C ARG A 151 18.55 15.32 3.25
N TYR A 152 17.34 14.78 3.34
CA TYR A 152 16.64 14.18 2.20
C TYR A 152 15.98 15.20 1.25
N TRP A 153 16.09 16.49 1.52
CA TRP A 153 15.63 17.56 0.64
C TRP A 153 16.65 17.82 -0.50
N PRO A 154 16.26 18.31 -1.69
CA PRO A 154 17.22 18.65 -2.73
C PRO A 154 18.18 19.71 -2.22
N GLN A 155 19.45 19.56 -2.58
CA GLN A 155 20.46 20.58 -2.33
C GLN A 155 20.24 21.79 -3.25
N PRO A 156 20.61 23.01 -2.84
CA PRO A 156 20.45 24.21 -3.65
C PRO A 156 21.01 24.08 -5.08
N GLU A 157 22.14 23.41 -5.24
CA GLU A 157 22.81 23.20 -6.51
C GLU A 157 21.95 22.41 -7.51
N LEU A 158 21.15 21.45 -7.02
CA LEU A 158 20.20 20.73 -7.86
C LEU A 158 19.06 21.64 -8.34
N ILE A 159 18.58 22.53 -7.47
CA ILE A 159 17.53 23.50 -7.83
C ILE A 159 18.04 24.47 -8.89
N GLU A 160 19.25 25.01 -8.71
CA GLU A 160 19.89 25.89 -9.67
C GLU A 160 20.09 25.19 -11.02
N LYS A 161 20.59 23.96 -11.02
CA LYS A 161 20.77 23.16 -12.25
C LYS A 161 19.44 22.96 -13.01
N LEU A 162 18.37 22.62 -12.30
CA LEU A 162 17.04 22.48 -12.91
C LEU A 162 16.52 23.79 -13.49
N LYS A 163 16.72 24.91 -12.78
CA LYS A 163 16.34 26.26 -13.26
C LYS A 163 17.16 26.67 -14.49
N MET A 164 18.48 26.42 -14.50
CA MET A 164 19.36 26.71 -15.64
C MET A 164 18.91 26.00 -16.92
N HIS A 165 18.46 24.74 -16.81
CA HIS A 165 17.92 23.98 -17.94
C HIS A 165 16.44 24.24 -18.22
N ASN A 166 15.77 25.11 -17.45
CA ASN A 166 14.33 25.38 -17.53
C ASN A 166 13.48 24.09 -17.46
N VAL A 167 13.85 23.18 -16.55
CA VAL A 167 13.19 21.88 -16.39
C VAL A 167 12.45 21.81 -15.06
N ILE A 168 11.17 21.44 -15.13
CA ILE A 168 10.36 21.05 -13.97
C ILE A 168 10.00 19.58 -14.14
N PRO A 169 10.71 18.65 -13.47
CA PRO A 169 10.52 17.23 -13.70
C PRO A 169 9.18 16.76 -13.14
N LEU A 170 8.55 15.84 -13.86
CA LEU A 170 7.37 15.13 -13.38
C LEU A 170 7.83 14.01 -12.44
N LEU A 171 7.41 14.08 -11.18
CA LEU A 171 7.84 13.12 -10.17
C LEU A 171 6.86 11.93 -10.08
N PRO A 172 7.35 10.68 -10.06
CA PRO A 172 6.49 9.51 -9.91
C PRO A 172 5.75 9.49 -8.56
N ILE A 173 4.43 9.25 -8.58
CA ILE A 173 3.58 9.28 -7.35
C ILE A 173 3.96 8.25 -6.29
N THR A 174 4.80 7.28 -6.65
CA THR A 174 5.36 6.28 -5.74
C THR A 174 6.35 6.84 -4.74
N HIS A 175 6.92 8.01 -5.04
CA HIS A 175 7.94 8.70 -4.26
C HIS A 175 7.39 10.03 -3.74
N TRP A 176 6.31 10.00 -2.98
CA TRP A 176 5.64 11.22 -2.51
C TRP A 176 6.09 11.67 -1.10
N LEU A 177 6.84 10.82 -0.39
CA LEU A 177 7.45 11.13 0.91
C LEU A 177 8.89 11.67 0.77
N PRO A 178 9.37 12.51 1.71
CA PRO A 178 10.72 13.09 1.62
C PRO A 178 11.85 12.06 1.57
N THR A 179 11.78 10.98 2.37
CA THR A 179 12.82 9.92 2.34
C THR A 179 12.91 9.20 1.00
N GLN A 180 11.80 9.09 0.28
CA GLN A 180 11.76 8.48 -1.06
C GLN A 180 12.30 9.47 -2.10
N LEU A 181 11.85 10.72 -2.05
CA LEU A 181 12.35 11.75 -2.95
C LEU A 181 13.83 12.07 -2.74
N GLY A 182 14.35 12.01 -1.52
CA GLY A 182 15.79 12.19 -1.26
C GLY A 182 16.65 11.23 -2.07
N ARG A 183 16.19 9.99 -2.31
CA ARG A 183 16.88 9.05 -3.20
C ARG A 183 16.83 9.50 -4.66
N VAL A 184 15.70 10.06 -5.10
CA VAL A 184 15.54 10.64 -6.43
C VAL A 184 16.46 11.85 -6.59
N PHE A 185 16.46 12.78 -5.64
CA PHE A 185 17.28 13.99 -5.67
C PHE A 185 18.78 13.67 -5.68
N ASN A 186 19.23 12.67 -4.92
CA ASN A 186 20.63 12.25 -4.95
C ASN A 186 21.06 11.70 -6.32
N LYS A 187 20.14 11.09 -7.07
CA LYS A 187 20.41 10.54 -8.40
C LYS A 187 20.21 11.58 -9.51
N MET A 188 19.36 12.58 -9.28
CA MET A 188 18.89 13.54 -10.28
C MET A 188 20.01 14.35 -10.97
N PRO A 189 21.08 14.83 -10.30
CA PRO A 189 22.17 15.52 -10.98
C PRO A 189 22.79 14.71 -12.12
N ALA A 190 23.05 13.42 -11.87
CA ALA A 190 23.58 12.50 -12.88
C ALA A 190 22.56 12.23 -14.00
N LEU A 191 21.27 12.09 -13.66
CA LEU A 191 20.22 11.89 -14.67
C LEU A 191 20.05 13.11 -15.58
N ILE A 192 20.26 14.32 -15.06
CA ILE A 192 20.28 15.55 -15.85
C ILE A 192 21.46 15.54 -16.82
N ASP A 193 22.68 15.21 -16.34
CA ASP A 193 23.87 15.15 -17.19
C ASP A 193 23.73 14.12 -18.32
N GLU A 194 23.24 12.93 -17.98
CA GLU A 194 22.93 11.89 -18.96
C GLU A 194 21.87 12.37 -19.97
N ALA A 195 20.80 13.03 -19.51
CA ALA A 195 19.75 13.53 -20.40
C ALA A 195 20.27 14.65 -21.31
N CYS A 196 21.13 15.53 -20.82
CA CYS A 196 21.78 16.57 -21.62
C CYS A 196 22.68 15.98 -22.71
N ALA A 197 23.43 14.92 -22.39
CA ALA A 197 24.32 14.25 -23.35
C ALA A 197 23.56 13.47 -24.44
N GLU A 198 22.41 12.87 -24.10
CA GLU A 198 21.59 12.07 -25.01
C GLU A 198 20.55 12.88 -25.81
N CYS A 199 20.31 14.15 -25.43
CA CYS A 199 19.28 14.98 -26.04
C CYS A 199 19.65 15.36 -27.48
N LYS A 200 18.74 15.06 -28.41
CA LYS A 200 18.88 15.50 -29.80
C LYS A 200 18.63 17.02 -29.92
N PRO A 201 19.23 17.68 -30.93
CA PRO A 201 18.94 19.09 -31.21
C PRO A 201 17.42 19.33 -31.33
N GLY A 202 16.92 20.34 -30.61
CA GLY A 202 15.50 20.70 -30.59
C GLY A 202 14.59 19.85 -29.70
N GLN A 203 15.10 18.77 -29.09
CA GLN A 203 14.34 17.97 -28.13
C GLN A 203 14.46 18.57 -26.71
N PRO A 204 13.33 18.85 -26.01
CA PRO A 204 13.40 19.34 -24.65
C PRO A 204 13.93 18.26 -23.68
N ILE A 205 14.89 18.65 -22.85
CA ILE A 205 15.54 17.77 -21.85
C ILE A 205 14.53 17.14 -20.89
N SER A 206 13.45 17.87 -20.58
CA SER A 206 12.40 17.43 -19.65
C SER A 206 11.84 16.05 -19.99
N SER A 207 11.56 15.76 -21.26
CA SER A 207 10.97 14.48 -21.68
C SER A 207 11.91 13.29 -21.41
N LEU A 208 13.21 13.46 -21.68
CA LEU A 208 14.19 12.40 -21.45
C LEU A 208 14.51 12.23 -19.96
N LEU A 209 14.62 13.34 -19.23
CA LEU A 209 14.80 13.33 -17.78
C LEU A 209 13.63 12.64 -17.08
N ASP A 210 12.40 12.95 -17.46
CA ASP A 210 11.18 12.35 -16.94
C ASP A 210 11.15 10.83 -17.16
N LYS A 211 11.59 10.35 -18.33
CA LYS A 211 11.73 8.91 -18.61
C LYS A 211 12.78 8.25 -17.73
N LYS A 212 13.94 8.90 -17.54
CA LYS A 212 15.02 8.38 -16.69
C LYS A 212 14.63 8.34 -15.21
N ILE A 213 13.95 9.38 -14.71
CA ILE A 213 13.41 9.42 -13.35
C ILE A 213 12.39 8.29 -13.16
N LEU A 214 11.48 8.09 -14.12
CA LEU A 214 10.51 7.01 -14.08
C LEU A 214 11.18 5.64 -13.97
N ALA A 215 12.19 5.38 -14.82
CA ALA A 215 12.95 4.13 -14.81
C ALA A 215 13.64 3.88 -13.47
N PHE A 216 14.31 4.90 -12.93
CA PHE A 216 14.93 4.83 -11.60
C PHE A 216 13.91 4.51 -10.51
N CYS A 217 12.80 5.24 -10.45
CA CYS A 217 11.75 5.04 -9.45
C CYS A 217 11.10 3.66 -9.55
N ASN A 218 10.85 3.16 -10.77
CA ASN A 218 10.32 1.81 -10.97
C ASN A 218 11.30 0.75 -10.46
N SER A 219 12.60 0.91 -10.72
CA SER A 219 13.62 0.01 -10.17
C SER A 219 13.67 0.01 -8.64
N ASP A 220 13.48 1.19 -8.01
CA ASP A 220 13.45 1.31 -6.55
C ASP A 220 12.23 0.61 -5.94
N ILE A 221 11.06 0.70 -6.60
CA ILE A 221 9.85 -0.02 -6.19
C ILE A 221 10.08 -1.53 -6.25
N THR A 222 10.59 -2.05 -7.37
CA THR A 222 10.88 -3.47 -7.52
C THR A 222 11.86 -3.94 -6.44
N ARG A 223 12.86 -3.12 -6.10
CA ARG A 223 13.80 -3.42 -5.01
C ARG A 223 13.13 -3.44 -3.64
N ILE A 224 12.21 -2.50 -3.35
CA ILE A 224 11.45 -2.46 -2.09
C ILE A 224 10.53 -3.69 -1.98
N GLN A 225 9.85 -4.06 -3.06
CA GLN A 225 9.01 -5.27 -3.09
C GLN A 225 9.85 -6.53 -2.87
N LYS A 226 11.03 -6.64 -3.51
CA LYS A 226 11.98 -7.75 -3.32
C LYS A 226 12.59 -7.79 -1.90
N ARG A 227 12.57 -6.70 -1.14
CA ARG A 227 13.04 -6.66 0.27
C ARG A 227 12.04 -7.24 1.26
N ILE A 228 10.81 -7.51 0.85
CA ILE A 228 9.88 -8.28 1.67
C ILE A 228 10.37 -9.73 1.66
N ARG A 229 11.21 -10.08 2.63
CA ARG A 229 11.69 -11.45 2.79
C ARG A 229 10.59 -12.31 3.38
N ALA A 230 10.29 -13.42 2.71
CA ALA A 230 9.59 -14.52 3.33
C ALA A 230 10.47 -15.03 4.48
N TRP A 231 9.93 -15.00 5.69
CA TRP A 231 10.60 -15.49 6.90
C TRP A 231 9.84 -16.61 7.58
N LEU A 232 8.63 -16.92 7.09
CA LEU A 232 7.84 -18.08 7.48
C LEU A 232 7.89 -19.11 6.35
N PRO A 233 7.99 -20.41 6.70
CA PRO A 233 7.89 -21.48 5.72
C PRO A 233 6.50 -21.51 5.08
N GLN A 234 6.44 -21.89 3.81
CA GLN A 234 5.17 -22.24 3.19
C GLN A 234 4.81 -23.67 3.62
N ALA A 235 3.56 -23.88 4.02
CA ALA A 235 3.06 -25.19 4.38
C ALA A 235 2.05 -25.69 3.31
N PRO A 236 2.14 -26.94 2.83
CA PRO A 236 1.33 -27.43 1.70
C PRO A 236 -0.19 -27.34 1.92
N ASN A 237 -0.63 -27.55 3.17
CA ASN A 237 -2.05 -27.56 3.53
C ASN A 237 -2.63 -26.17 3.79
N LEU A 238 -1.79 -25.13 3.76
CA LEU A 238 -2.20 -23.76 4.04
C LEU A 238 -2.24 -22.91 2.76
N PRO A 239 -3.10 -21.88 2.71
CA PRO A 239 -3.03 -20.87 1.67
C PRO A 239 -1.64 -20.19 1.66
N PRO A 240 -1.15 -19.73 0.48
CA PRO A 240 0.12 -19.02 0.40
C PRO A 240 0.20 -17.84 1.36
N ILE A 241 1.30 -17.73 2.10
CA ILE A 241 1.53 -16.61 3.00
C ILE A 241 1.78 -15.33 2.21
N HIS A 242 0.92 -14.32 2.40
CA HIS A 242 1.06 -13.00 1.80
C HIS A 242 1.88 -12.08 2.72
N PHE A 243 3.13 -11.80 2.32
CA PHE A 243 4.00 -10.90 3.09
C PHE A 243 3.75 -9.43 2.73
N VAL A 244 3.50 -8.61 3.75
CA VAL A 244 3.20 -7.18 3.62
C VAL A 244 4.09 -6.35 4.53
N ARG A 245 4.22 -5.05 4.27
CA ARG A 245 4.93 -4.15 5.18
C ARG A 245 4.13 -3.90 6.47
N ASP A 246 2.85 -3.62 6.29
CA ASP A 246 1.88 -3.31 7.34
C ASP A 246 0.57 -4.06 6.99
N VAL A 247 -0.12 -4.63 7.99
CA VAL A 247 -1.40 -5.34 7.78
C VAL A 247 -2.53 -4.31 7.78
N GLU A 248 -3.06 -3.96 6.60
CA GLU A 248 -4.16 -3.01 6.47
C GLU A 248 -5.47 -3.61 7.00
N ALA A 249 -6.52 -2.79 7.14
CA ALA A 249 -7.81 -3.24 7.67
C ALA A 249 -8.45 -4.38 6.84
N LYS A 250 -8.11 -4.49 5.55
CA LYS A 250 -8.66 -5.50 4.64
C LYS A 250 -8.07 -6.90 4.87
N GLU A 251 -6.85 -6.99 5.39
CA GLU A 251 -6.19 -8.25 5.71
C GLU A 251 -6.55 -8.77 7.11
N ARG A 252 -7.09 -7.90 7.99
CA ARG A 252 -7.57 -8.23 9.36
C ARG A 252 -9.10 -8.15 9.51
N LEU A 253 -9.82 -8.61 8.50
CA LEU A 253 -11.27 -8.76 8.56
C LEU A 253 -11.64 -9.94 9.45
N THR A 254 -12.55 -9.73 10.41
CA THR A 254 -13.01 -10.81 11.30
C THR A 254 -13.87 -11.84 10.56
N PRO A 255 -13.86 -13.11 11.03
CA PRO A 255 -13.08 -13.65 12.14
C PRO A 255 -11.62 -13.95 11.75
N TYR A 256 -10.68 -13.74 12.67
CA TYR A 256 -9.27 -14.10 12.47
C TYR A 256 -8.59 -14.55 13.77
N LEU A 257 -7.60 -15.44 13.61
CA LEU A 257 -6.56 -15.68 14.61
C LEU A 257 -5.34 -14.80 14.28
N TYR A 258 -4.54 -14.48 15.28
CA TYR A 258 -3.31 -13.72 15.08
C TYR A 258 -2.20 -14.17 16.03
N CYS A 259 -0.97 -13.97 15.59
CA CYS A 259 0.21 -13.99 16.45
C CYS A 259 0.98 -12.69 16.22
N LYS A 260 1.34 -11.95 17.28
CA LYS A 260 1.98 -10.64 17.15
C LYS A 260 3.05 -10.36 18.20
N LYS A 261 3.99 -9.50 17.85
CA LYS A 261 5.00 -8.95 18.73
C LYS A 261 4.37 -8.01 19.77
N ILE A 262 4.79 -8.16 21.02
CA ILE A 262 4.48 -7.24 22.11
C ILE A 262 5.74 -6.48 22.52
N ALA A 263 6.83 -7.21 22.75
CA ALA A 263 8.15 -6.68 23.06
C ALA A 263 9.24 -7.54 22.41
N ASP A 264 10.50 -7.16 22.56
CA ASP A 264 11.60 -8.07 22.20
C ASP A 264 11.55 -9.30 23.13
N GLY A 265 11.52 -10.50 22.55
CA GLY A 265 11.38 -11.76 23.31
C GLY A 265 9.97 -12.08 23.81
N THR A 266 8.96 -11.27 23.50
CA THR A 266 7.58 -11.52 23.94
C THR A 266 6.58 -11.36 22.79
N ALA A 267 5.74 -12.38 22.63
CA ALA A 267 4.71 -12.44 21.61
C ALA A 267 3.34 -12.76 22.22
N LYS A 268 2.31 -12.56 21.41
CA LYS A 268 0.92 -12.77 21.80
C LYS A 268 0.18 -13.54 20.72
N VAL A 269 -0.55 -14.59 21.11
CA VAL A 269 -1.50 -15.31 20.24
C VAL A 269 -2.92 -14.99 20.70
N GLY A 270 -3.84 -14.82 19.76
CA GLY A 270 -5.25 -14.75 20.12
C GLY A 270 -6.18 -14.64 18.91
N LYS A 271 -7.44 -14.35 19.19
CA LYS A 271 -8.50 -14.20 18.18
C LYS A 271 -9.17 -12.82 18.19
N ASP A 272 -9.86 -12.49 17.10
CA ASP A 272 -10.81 -11.36 17.05
C ASP A 272 -12.05 -11.73 16.23
N HIS A 273 -13.22 -11.48 16.82
CA HIS A 273 -14.53 -11.93 16.33
C HIS A 273 -15.39 -10.74 15.83
N ASN A 274 -15.35 -9.61 16.54
CA ASN A 274 -16.30 -8.52 16.35
C ASN A 274 -15.70 -7.15 16.07
N SER A 275 -14.40 -6.96 16.32
CA SER A 275 -13.69 -5.72 16.01
C SER A 275 -12.48 -6.05 15.15
N SER A 276 -11.94 -5.14 14.35
CA SER A 276 -10.60 -5.40 13.77
C SER A 276 -9.50 -4.90 14.72
N SER A 277 -9.79 -4.69 16.01
CA SER A 277 -8.98 -3.83 16.87
C SER A 277 -7.80 -4.55 17.54
N ARG A 278 -7.85 -5.89 17.65
CA ARG A 278 -6.83 -6.65 18.39
C ARG A 278 -5.50 -6.76 17.66
N PHE A 279 -5.49 -6.77 16.32
CA PHE A 279 -4.28 -6.60 15.52
C PHE A 279 -4.28 -5.23 14.83
N LYS A 280 -3.30 -4.38 15.14
CA LYS A 280 -3.21 -3.02 14.59
C LYS A 280 -2.35 -3.00 13.34
N LYS A 281 -2.52 -1.95 12.52
CA LYS A 281 -1.72 -1.74 11.30
C LYS A 281 -0.20 -1.74 11.58
N THR A 282 0.19 -1.20 12.73
CA THR A 282 1.60 -1.09 13.15
C THR A 282 2.13 -2.33 13.87
N ASP A 283 1.27 -3.29 14.19
CA ASP A 283 1.69 -4.53 14.85
C ASP A 283 2.53 -5.36 13.88
N LYS A 284 3.43 -6.18 14.43
CA LYS A 284 4.29 -7.10 13.67
C LYS A 284 3.91 -8.53 14.00
N GLY A 285 3.75 -9.38 13.01
CA GLY A 285 3.36 -10.79 13.18
C GLY A 285 2.52 -11.30 12.00
N ILE A 286 1.60 -12.21 12.30
CA ILE A 286 0.70 -12.85 11.33
C ILE A 286 -0.76 -12.68 11.70
N VAL A 287 -1.61 -12.64 10.67
CA VAL A 287 -3.06 -12.75 10.74
C VAL A 287 -3.51 -13.92 9.88
N LEU A 288 -4.25 -14.84 10.50
CA LEU A 288 -4.82 -16.05 9.91
C LEU A 288 -6.33 -15.82 9.81
N ARG A 289 -6.80 -15.43 8.62
CA ARG A 289 -8.22 -15.16 8.42
C ARG A 289 -8.99 -16.48 8.35
N MET A 290 -10.04 -16.59 9.15
CA MET A 290 -10.84 -17.81 9.27
C MET A 290 -12.14 -17.70 8.47
N LYS A 291 -12.71 -18.83 8.08
CA LYS A 291 -14.08 -18.92 7.59
C LYS A 291 -15.05 -18.39 8.64
N ARG A 292 -16.12 -17.73 8.18
CA ARG A 292 -17.16 -17.23 9.06
C ARG A 292 -18.10 -18.37 9.41
N GLU A 293 -17.74 -19.07 10.46
CA GLU A 293 -18.53 -20.05 11.18
C GLU A 293 -18.79 -19.43 12.58
N GLY A 294 -19.89 -19.77 13.25
CA GLY A 294 -20.36 -19.05 14.44
C GLY A 294 -19.27 -18.78 15.50
N ASP A 295 -19.48 -17.77 16.36
CA ASP A 295 -18.44 -17.26 17.28
C ASP A 295 -17.74 -18.34 18.12
N GLU A 296 -18.45 -19.41 18.48
CA GLU A 296 -17.94 -20.58 19.21
C GLU A 296 -16.80 -21.28 18.49
N VAL A 297 -16.90 -21.44 17.16
CA VAL A 297 -15.89 -22.14 16.33
C VAL A 297 -14.55 -21.43 16.38
N LEU A 298 -14.53 -20.09 16.37
CA LEU A 298 -13.29 -19.34 16.51
C LEU A 298 -12.68 -19.51 17.92
N ARG A 299 -13.52 -19.68 18.95
CA ARG A 299 -13.02 -19.97 20.29
C ARG A 299 -12.42 -21.36 20.40
N GLU A 300 -13.05 -22.34 19.78
CA GLU A 300 -12.53 -23.71 19.69
C GLU A 300 -11.21 -23.74 18.93
N CYS A 301 -11.09 -23.04 17.81
CA CYS A 301 -9.85 -22.95 17.05
C CYS A 301 -8.71 -22.32 17.87
N GLU A 302 -8.99 -21.24 18.60
CA GLU A 302 -8.00 -20.63 19.50
C GLU A 302 -7.61 -21.57 20.64
N ALA A 303 -8.57 -22.22 21.30
CA ALA A 303 -8.30 -23.17 22.36
C ALA A 303 -7.47 -24.36 21.87
N LEU A 304 -7.79 -24.89 20.68
CA LEU A 304 -7.04 -25.95 20.04
C LEU A 304 -5.60 -25.53 19.73
N LEU A 305 -5.40 -24.33 19.19
CA LEU A 305 -4.07 -23.77 18.96
C LEU A 305 -3.28 -23.63 20.26
N LEU A 306 -3.89 -23.08 21.31
CA LEU A 306 -3.25 -22.91 22.63
C LEU A 306 -2.89 -24.25 23.28
N ASN A 307 -3.76 -25.26 23.19
CA ASN A 307 -3.49 -26.61 23.67
C ASN A 307 -2.30 -27.25 22.94
N GLN A 308 -2.16 -26.97 21.65
CA GLN A 308 -1.10 -27.51 20.80
C GLN A 308 0.24 -26.80 21.01
N LEU A 309 0.22 -25.53 21.42
CA LEU A 309 1.39 -24.84 21.93
C LEU A 309 1.83 -25.44 23.27
N ALA A 310 0.88 -25.66 24.19
CA ALA A 310 1.15 -26.26 25.49
C ALA A 310 1.72 -27.69 25.38
N SER A 311 1.22 -28.52 24.45
CA SER A 311 1.76 -29.87 24.21
C SER A 311 3.18 -29.87 23.65
N ARG A 312 3.64 -28.74 23.09
CA ARG A 312 5.01 -28.51 22.61
C ARG A 312 5.88 -27.80 23.66
N GLY A 313 5.41 -27.67 24.90
CA GLY A 313 6.13 -27.01 25.98
C GLY A 313 6.14 -25.48 25.91
N ILE A 314 5.29 -24.88 25.06
CA ILE A 314 5.18 -23.42 24.91
C ILE A 314 3.97 -22.96 25.72
N TYR A 315 4.24 -22.45 26.92
CA TYR A 315 3.22 -22.01 27.86
C TYR A 315 3.10 -20.48 27.91
N PRO A 316 1.90 -19.96 28.22
CA PRO A 316 1.74 -18.54 28.48
C PRO A 316 2.57 -18.07 29.68
N ILE A 317 2.98 -16.80 29.67
CA ILE A 317 3.59 -16.12 30.82
C ILE A 317 2.57 -16.09 31.94
N SER A 318 3.01 -16.40 33.17
CA SER A 318 2.22 -16.31 34.40
C SER A 318 1.40 -15.02 34.44
N ASP A 319 0.12 -15.15 34.81
CA ASP A 319 -0.91 -14.09 34.86
C ASP A 319 -1.55 -13.67 33.53
N THR A 320 -1.18 -14.31 32.40
CA THR A 320 -1.85 -14.07 31.12
C THR A 320 -2.13 -15.36 30.35
N TYR A 321 -3.26 -15.42 29.62
CA TYR A 321 -3.64 -16.59 28.83
C TYR A 321 -3.15 -16.55 27.37
N GLU A 322 -2.65 -15.41 26.92
CA GLU A 322 -2.41 -15.12 25.50
C GLU A 322 -0.96 -14.67 25.20
N HIS A 323 -0.12 -14.37 26.22
CA HIS A 323 1.25 -13.88 26.01
C HIS A 323 2.28 -14.96 26.29
N PHE A 324 3.34 -14.99 25.50
CA PHE A 324 4.36 -16.03 25.53
C PHE A 324 5.76 -15.39 25.58
N ALA A 325 6.63 -15.95 26.42
CA ALA A 325 8.06 -15.58 26.50
C ALA A 325 8.86 -16.18 25.33
N VAL A 326 8.36 -15.99 24.11
CA VAL A 326 8.94 -16.48 22.86
C VAL A 326 9.00 -15.31 21.88
N PRO A 327 10.11 -15.10 21.15
CA PRO A 327 10.15 -14.12 20.07
C PRO A 327 9.04 -14.37 19.05
N TYR A 328 8.42 -13.30 18.55
CA TYR A 328 7.27 -13.45 17.66
C TYR A 328 7.58 -14.20 16.36
N ILE A 329 8.84 -14.17 15.89
CA ILE A 329 9.27 -14.89 14.69
C ILE A 329 9.10 -16.40 14.93
N ASP A 330 9.70 -16.90 16.00
CA ASP A 330 9.68 -18.32 16.35
C ASP A 330 8.25 -18.77 16.70
N LEU A 331 7.49 -17.96 17.45
CA LEU A 331 6.12 -18.30 17.78
C LEU A 331 5.20 -18.32 16.56
N CYS A 332 5.38 -17.40 15.60
CA CYS A 332 4.62 -17.44 14.35
C CYS A 332 4.93 -18.69 13.52
N ASP A 333 6.19 -19.14 13.51
CA ASP A 333 6.59 -20.36 12.81
C ASP A 333 5.88 -21.59 13.39
N VAL A 334 5.93 -21.74 14.72
CA VAL A 334 5.22 -22.83 15.42
C VAL A 334 3.71 -22.75 15.22
N VAL A 335 3.12 -21.54 15.25
CA VAL A 335 1.68 -21.37 14.99
C VAL A 335 1.31 -21.80 13.57
N VAL A 336 2.13 -21.46 12.57
CA VAL A 336 1.91 -21.88 11.17
C VAL A 336 2.04 -23.40 11.04
N ASP A 337 3.04 -24.01 11.67
CA ASP A 337 3.21 -25.47 11.73
C ASP A 337 1.97 -26.17 12.32
N ILE A 338 1.52 -25.73 13.50
CA ILE A 338 0.30 -26.26 14.15
C ILE A 338 -0.91 -26.10 13.23
N CYS A 339 -1.12 -24.91 12.66
CA CYS A 339 -2.24 -24.67 11.78
C CYS A 339 -2.20 -25.57 10.53
N SER A 340 -1.01 -25.91 10.03
CA SER A 340 -0.85 -26.74 8.82
C SER A 340 -1.04 -28.23 9.04
N THR A 341 -0.89 -28.69 10.29
CA THR A 341 -0.95 -30.11 10.67
C THR A 341 -2.31 -30.54 11.21
N ILE A 342 -3.15 -29.57 11.59
CA ILE A 342 -4.45 -29.84 12.24
C ILE A 342 -5.60 -29.54 11.26
N PRO A 343 -6.36 -30.57 10.81
CA PRO A 343 -7.47 -30.42 9.87
C PRO A 343 -8.51 -29.40 10.29
N GLU A 344 -8.82 -29.32 11.58
CA GLU A 344 -9.79 -28.39 12.13
C GLU A 344 -9.35 -26.94 11.96
N LEU A 345 -8.03 -26.69 11.89
CA LEU A 345 -7.47 -25.36 11.67
C LEU A 345 -7.31 -25.05 10.18
N TYR A 346 -6.50 -25.83 9.43
CA TYR A 346 -6.19 -25.45 8.03
C TYR A 346 -7.42 -25.43 7.13
N SER A 347 -8.40 -26.33 7.35
CA SER A 347 -9.62 -26.37 6.52
C SER A 347 -10.48 -25.10 6.66
N ARG A 348 -10.24 -24.31 7.71
CA ARG A 348 -10.94 -23.06 8.03
C ARG A 348 -10.14 -21.81 7.70
N ILE A 349 -8.85 -21.90 7.40
CA ILE A 349 -8.03 -20.74 7.06
C ILE A 349 -8.29 -20.35 5.59
N ILE A 350 -8.75 -19.11 5.39
CA ILE A 350 -9.00 -18.54 4.06
C ILE A 350 -7.74 -17.88 3.51
N SER A 351 -6.97 -17.20 4.36
CA SER A 351 -5.78 -16.46 3.94
C SER A 351 -4.84 -16.19 5.10
N ILE A 352 -3.55 -16.13 4.80
CA ILE A 352 -2.51 -15.82 5.78
C ILE A 352 -1.79 -14.55 5.34
N THR A 353 -1.72 -13.55 6.21
CA THR A 353 -0.97 -12.31 5.98
C THR A 353 0.09 -12.15 7.06
N ALA A 354 1.34 -11.95 6.66
CA ALA A 354 2.48 -11.77 7.56
C ALA A 354 3.13 -10.41 7.34
N THR A 355 3.47 -9.69 8.41
CA THR A 355 4.31 -8.49 8.26
C THR A 355 5.75 -8.87 7.94
N ASN A 356 6.45 -8.02 7.19
CA ASN A 356 7.88 -8.17 6.96
C ASN A 356 8.66 -8.21 8.29
N SER A 357 9.63 -9.13 8.39
CA SER A 357 10.67 -9.02 9.41
C SER A 357 11.66 -7.96 8.91
N THR A 358 11.86 -6.90 9.69
CA THR A 358 13.02 -6.03 9.49
C THR A 358 14.23 -6.78 10.01
N CYS A 359 15.18 -7.18 9.15
CA CYS A 359 16.53 -7.43 9.64
C CYS A 359 17.01 -6.15 10.34
N LYS A 360 17.52 -6.31 11.57
CA LYS A 360 18.47 -5.35 12.12
C LYS A 360 19.73 -5.36 11.26
#